data_AF-A0A0F8FZ56-F1
#
_entry.id   AF-A0A0F8FZ56-F1
#
_cell.length_a   1.000
_cell.length_b   1.000
_cell.length_c   1.000
_cell.angle_alpha   90.00
_cell.angle_beta   90.00
_cell.angle_gamma   90.00
#
_symmetry.space_group_name_H-M   'P 1'
#
loop_
_entity.id
_entity.type
_entity.pdbx_description
1 polymer ?
#
loop_
_entity_poly.entity_id
_entity_poly.type
_entity_poly.pdbx_seq_one_letter_code
_entity_poly.pdbx_strand_id
1 'polypeptide(L)'
;MSRGLGDVYKRQTVHRASNTDNIKNLSSIVEAFSDVETTIVFPMHPRTRKYLKEYNLWEKILKNTKVIPPVGYLDMLKLESNARKILTDSGGVQKEAYMLGVPCITLRDNTEWVETVEEGWNILTGADYEKIKHAIENFEGTKRRNEVFGDGNASGKISQKMNSGKT
;
A
#
# COMPACT_ATOMS: atom_id res chain seq x y z
N MET A 1 23.92 13.93 11.83
CA MET A 1 22.61 13.78 11.18
C MET A 1 22.25 12.30 11.22
N SER A 2 21.33 11.90 12.10
CA SER A 2 20.94 10.51 12.26
C SER A 2 20.10 10.06 11.07
N ARG A 3 20.67 9.22 10.20
CA ARG A 3 19.89 8.47 9.22
C ARG A 3 19.05 7.44 9.99
N GLY A 4 17.82 7.81 10.34
CA GLY A 4 16.82 6.86 10.81
C GLY A 4 16.50 5.87 9.69
N LEU A 5 16.03 4.67 10.04
CA LEU A 5 15.72 3.52 9.18
C LEU A 5 14.83 3.76 7.93
N GLY A 6 14.44 5.02 7.64
CA GLY A 6 13.55 5.41 6.54
C GLY A 6 14.14 5.31 5.12
N ASP A 7 15.42 4.94 4.97
CA ASP A 7 16.04 4.76 3.65
C ASP A 7 15.95 3.32 3.10
N VAL A 8 15.42 2.33 3.83
CA VAL A 8 15.80 0.91 3.56
C VAL A 8 14.67 -0.01 3.06
N TYR A 9 13.38 0.36 3.18
CA TYR A 9 12.31 -0.59 2.81
C TYR A 9 11.07 0.02 2.17
N LYS A 10 10.35 -0.84 1.45
CA LYS A 10 9.02 -0.61 0.90
C LYS A 10 8.02 -1.42 1.72
N ARG A 11 6.85 -0.86 2.04
CA ARG A 11 5.83 -1.57 2.82
C ARG A 11 4.78 -2.13 1.87
N GLN A 12 4.32 -3.36 2.08
CA GLN A 12 3.27 -3.93 1.25
C GLN A 12 2.01 -4.38 2.00
N THR A 13 0.89 -4.40 1.27
CA THR A 13 -0.34 -5.13 1.58
C THR A 13 -0.95 -5.75 0.33
N VAL A 14 -1.25 -7.06 0.40
CA VAL A 14 -2.04 -7.78 -0.60
C VAL A 14 -3.06 -8.65 0.15
N HIS A 15 -4.34 -8.29 0.05
CA HIS A 15 -5.41 -8.99 0.78
C HIS A 15 -6.77 -8.97 0.09
N ARG A 16 -6.92 -8.28 -1.05
CA ARG A 16 -8.16 -8.31 -1.84
C ARG A 16 -8.30 -9.69 -2.49
N ALA A 17 -9.51 -10.25 -2.41
CA ALA A 17 -9.82 -11.54 -3.02
C ALA A 17 -9.50 -11.58 -4.53
N SER A 18 -9.70 -10.47 -5.24
CA SER A 18 -9.35 -10.35 -6.67
C SER A 18 -7.87 -10.59 -6.97
N ASN A 19 -6.99 -10.36 -5.99
CA ASN A 19 -5.56 -10.67 -6.09
C ASN A 19 -5.25 -12.00 -5.42
N THR A 20 -5.65 -12.22 -4.16
CA THR A 20 -5.22 -13.40 -3.39
C THR A 20 -5.83 -14.71 -3.84
N ASP A 21 -7.09 -14.68 -4.29
CA ASP A 21 -7.82 -15.90 -4.67
C ASP A 21 -7.58 -16.25 -6.16
N ASN A 22 -6.89 -15.38 -6.90
CA ASN A 22 -6.52 -15.58 -8.30
C ASN A 22 -5.03 -15.91 -8.38
N ILE A 23 -4.71 -17.18 -8.68
CA ILE A 23 -3.33 -17.65 -8.78
C ILE A 23 -2.50 -16.85 -9.78
N LYS A 24 -3.06 -16.42 -10.92
CA LYS A 24 -2.32 -15.64 -11.92
C LYS A 24 -1.89 -14.29 -11.35
N ASN A 25 -2.81 -13.60 -10.67
CA ASN A 25 -2.55 -12.29 -10.07
C ASN A 25 -1.55 -12.40 -8.91
N LEU A 26 -1.80 -13.32 -7.97
CA LEU A 26 -0.90 -13.49 -6.82
C LEU A 26 0.50 -13.93 -7.25
N SER A 27 0.60 -14.85 -8.22
CA SER A 27 1.90 -15.24 -8.79
C SER A 27 2.60 -14.03 -9.35
N SER A 28 1.99 -13.31 -10.31
CA SER A 28 2.56 -12.12 -10.97
C SER A 28 3.08 -11.07 -9.96
N ILE A 29 2.30 -10.77 -8.92
CA ILE A 29 2.69 -9.86 -7.84
C ILE A 29 3.93 -10.39 -7.08
N VAL A 30 3.92 -11.67 -6.72
CA VAL A 30 5.05 -12.32 -6.02
C VAL A 30 6.30 -12.34 -6.89
N GLU A 31 6.17 -12.57 -8.20
CA GLU A 31 7.32 -12.53 -9.13
C GLU A 31 7.92 -11.13 -9.21
N ALA A 32 7.08 -10.10 -9.33
CA ALA A 32 7.56 -8.72 -9.36
C ALA A 32 8.30 -8.35 -8.07
N PHE A 33 7.81 -8.83 -6.92
CA PHE A 33 8.48 -8.61 -5.63
C PHE A 33 9.76 -9.42 -5.46
N SER A 34 9.84 -10.63 -6.02
CA SER A 34 11.04 -11.47 -5.93
C SER A 34 12.18 -11.01 -6.84
N ASP A 35 11.89 -10.15 -7.82
CA ASP A 35 12.83 -9.78 -8.88
C ASP A 35 13.35 -8.34 -8.76
N VAL A 36 13.02 -7.66 -7.65
CA VAL A 36 13.50 -6.31 -7.33
C VAL A 36 14.54 -6.33 -6.21
N GLU A 37 15.62 -5.57 -6.35
CA GLU A 37 16.71 -5.52 -5.35
C GLU A 37 16.40 -4.55 -4.20
N THR A 38 15.30 -4.79 -3.48
CA THR A 38 14.87 -3.94 -2.37
C THR A 38 14.18 -4.76 -1.29
N THR A 39 14.37 -4.38 -0.03
CA THR A 39 13.64 -4.99 1.07
C THR A 39 12.17 -4.56 1.05
N ILE A 40 11.27 -5.54 1.07
CA ILE A 40 9.84 -5.33 1.23
C ILE A 40 9.41 -5.84 2.61
N VAL A 41 8.67 -5.06 3.37
CA VAL A 41 8.08 -5.49 4.65
C VAL A 41 6.60 -5.80 4.45
N PHE A 42 6.18 -7.01 4.84
CA PHE A 42 4.80 -7.46 4.69
C PHE A 42 4.19 -7.92 6.03
N PRO A 43 3.44 -7.04 6.71
CA PRO A 43 2.55 -7.43 7.80
C PRO A 43 1.39 -8.24 7.22
N MET A 44 1.52 -9.57 7.24
CA MET A 44 0.71 -10.45 6.40
C MET A 44 -0.43 -11.11 7.18
N HIS A 45 -1.66 -10.94 6.69
CA HIS A 45 -2.83 -11.64 7.23
C HIS A 45 -2.73 -13.17 6.98
N PRO A 46 -3.19 -14.03 7.91
CA PRO A 46 -3.17 -15.49 7.75
C PRO A 46 -3.81 -15.99 6.45
N ARG A 47 -4.84 -15.29 5.96
CA ARG A 47 -5.50 -15.60 4.67
C ARG A 47 -4.52 -15.52 3.50
N THR A 48 -3.78 -14.44 3.34
CA THR A 48 -2.81 -14.29 2.23
C THR A 48 -1.70 -15.34 2.36
N ARG A 49 -1.25 -15.63 3.59
CA ARG A 49 -0.27 -16.70 3.85
C ARG A 49 -0.77 -18.06 3.38
N LYS A 50 -2.05 -18.38 3.60
CA LYS A 50 -2.67 -19.63 3.12
C LYS A 50 -2.53 -19.76 1.60
N TYR A 51 -2.97 -18.76 0.84
CA TYR A 51 -2.91 -18.79 -0.63
C TYR A 51 -1.47 -18.85 -1.16
N LEU A 52 -0.55 -18.12 -0.55
CA LEU A 52 0.87 -18.20 -0.92
C LEU A 52 1.44 -19.62 -0.77
N LYS A 53 1.02 -20.36 0.27
CA LYS A 53 1.42 -21.77 0.44
C LYS A 53 0.69 -22.69 -0.52
N GLU A 54 -0.61 -22.51 -0.68
CA GLU A 54 -1.46 -23.29 -1.59
C GLU A 54 -0.96 -23.23 -3.04
N TYR A 55 -0.48 -22.07 -3.47
CA TYR A 55 0.03 -21.85 -4.83
C TYR A 55 1.55 -22.06 -4.95
N ASN A 56 2.22 -22.61 -3.93
CA ASN A 56 3.67 -22.84 -3.90
C ASN A 56 4.52 -21.57 -4.13
N LEU A 57 4.03 -20.41 -3.71
CA LEU A 57 4.68 -19.09 -3.84
C LEU A 57 5.47 -18.68 -2.60
N TRP A 58 5.36 -19.44 -1.50
CA TRP A 58 5.92 -19.08 -0.19
C TRP A 58 7.44 -18.86 -0.21
N GLU A 59 8.22 -19.78 -0.79
CA GLU A 59 9.68 -19.61 -0.87
C GLU A 59 10.07 -18.46 -1.80
N LYS A 60 9.27 -18.22 -2.85
CA LYS A 60 9.53 -17.15 -3.82
C LYS A 60 9.34 -15.77 -3.21
N ILE A 61 8.25 -15.54 -2.46
CA ILE A 61 7.99 -14.25 -1.82
C ILE A 61 9.07 -13.89 -0.79
N LEU A 62 9.61 -14.90 -0.08
CA LEU A 62 10.60 -14.69 0.98
C LEU A 62 11.98 -14.21 0.49
N LYS A 63 12.26 -14.25 -0.82
CA LYS A 63 13.54 -13.79 -1.38
C LYS A 63 13.85 -12.33 -1.03
N ASN A 64 12.89 -11.44 -1.21
CA ASN A 64 13.04 -9.99 -0.93
C ASN A 64 12.00 -9.45 0.05
N THR A 65 11.08 -10.29 0.53
CA THR A 65 10.03 -9.88 1.46
C THR A 65 10.29 -10.41 2.86
N LYS A 66 10.47 -9.48 3.82
CA LYS A 66 10.37 -9.75 5.25
C LYS A 66 8.91 -9.82 5.67
N VAL A 67 8.39 -11.03 5.80
CA VAL A 67 7.03 -11.27 6.31
C VAL A 67 7.03 -11.17 7.83
N ILE A 68 6.16 -10.32 8.37
CA ILE A 68 5.94 -10.17 9.82
C ILE A 68 4.48 -10.46 10.17
N PRO A 69 4.16 -10.78 11.45
CA PRO A 69 2.77 -10.87 11.91
C PRO A 69 2.02 -9.56 11.65
N PRO A 70 0.68 -9.59 11.50
CA PRO A 70 -0.14 -8.37 11.52
C PRO A 70 0.17 -7.54 12.77
N VAL A 71 0.26 -6.22 12.58
CA VAL A 71 0.57 -5.27 13.66
C VAL A 71 -0.65 -4.41 13.99
N GLY A 72 -0.62 -3.74 15.14
CA GLY A 72 -1.65 -2.78 15.53
C GLY A 72 -1.67 -1.55 14.61
N TYR A 73 -2.74 -0.77 14.68
CA TYR A 73 -2.93 0.39 13.79
C TYR A 73 -1.80 1.42 13.90
N LEU A 74 -1.40 1.77 15.13
CA LEU A 74 -0.33 2.76 15.36
C LEU A 74 1.02 2.27 14.82
N ASP A 75 1.33 0.99 15.01
CA ASP A 75 2.55 0.38 14.45
C ASP A 75 2.48 0.35 12.92
N MET A 76 1.30 0.12 12.34
CA MET A 76 1.10 0.19 10.89
C MET A 76 1.38 1.59 10.35
N LEU A 77 0.81 2.63 10.98
CA LEU A 77 1.07 4.02 10.61
C LEU A 77 2.56 4.37 10.75
N LYS A 78 3.23 3.84 11.77
CA LYS A 78 4.67 4.02 11.92
C LYS A 78 5.45 3.33 10.79
N LEU A 79 5.07 2.11 10.41
CA LEU A 79 5.67 1.42 9.28
C LEU A 79 5.44 2.15 7.96
N GLU A 80 4.24 2.66 7.73
CA GLU A 80 3.85 3.37 6.51
C GLU A 80 4.55 4.72 6.39
N SER A 81 4.53 5.53 7.46
CA SER A 81 5.17 6.86 7.48
C SER A 81 6.70 6.84 7.33
N ASN A 82 7.34 5.69 7.54
CA ASN A 82 8.78 5.50 7.38
C ASN A 82 9.15 4.67 6.14
N ALA A 83 8.16 4.22 5.36
CA ALA A 83 8.42 3.47 4.13
C ALA A 83 8.84 4.41 2.99
N ARG A 84 9.72 3.93 2.10
CA ARG A 84 10.08 4.69 0.88
C ARG A 84 8.92 4.74 -0.12
N LYS A 85 8.21 3.62 -0.25
CA LYS A 85 7.02 3.44 -1.10
C LYS A 85 6.07 2.46 -0.41
N ILE A 86 4.79 2.60 -0.68
CA ILE A 86 3.73 1.68 -0.24
C ILE A 86 3.20 0.94 -1.46
N LEU A 87 3.18 -0.40 -1.37
CA LEU A 87 2.66 -1.31 -2.38
C LEU A 87 1.34 -1.87 -1.85
N THR A 88 0.18 -1.60 -2.46
CA THR A 88 -1.09 -1.93 -1.79
C THR A 88 -2.25 -2.24 -2.73
N ASP A 89 -3.13 -3.15 -2.32
CA ASP A 89 -4.48 -3.31 -2.88
C ASP A 89 -5.59 -2.82 -1.90
N SER A 90 -5.20 -2.28 -0.75
CA SER A 90 -6.12 -1.71 0.25
C SER A 90 -6.52 -0.29 -0.12
N GLY A 91 -7.82 -0.01 -0.11
CA GLY A 91 -8.33 1.34 -0.35
C GLY A 91 -8.00 2.31 0.80
N GLY A 92 -8.05 1.87 2.06
CA GLY A 92 -7.70 2.71 3.21
C GLY A 92 -6.22 3.13 3.16
N VAL A 93 -5.35 2.17 2.87
CA VAL A 93 -3.90 2.40 2.80
C VAL A 93 -3.51 3.35 1.66
N GLN A 94 -4.23 3.35 0.54
CA GLN A 94 -4.00 4.33 -0.53
C GLN A 94 -4.19 5.78 -0.04
N LYS A 95 -5.26 6.01 0.74
CA LYS A 95 -5.50 7.31 1.39
C LYS A 95 -4.45 7.63 2.44
N GLU A 96 -4.10 6.66 3.29
CA GLU A 96 -3.11 6.82 4.35
C GLU A 96 -1.73 7.16 3.76
N ALA A 97 -1.30 6.46 2.70
CA ALA A 97 -0.07 6.75 1.97
C ALA A 97 -0.03 8.20 1.48
N TYR A 98 -1.11 8.67 0.86
CA TYR A 98 -1.25 10.05 0.44
C TYR A 98 -1.13 11.01 1.63
N MET A 99 -1.92 10.82 2.70
CA MET A 99 -1.90 11.66 3.90
C MET A 99 -0.56 11.65 4.66
N LEU A 100 0.22 10.57 4.52
CA LEU A 100 1.57 10.46 5.07
C LEU A 100 2.66 11.02 4.15
N GLY A 101 2.34 11.30 2.88
CA GLY A 101 3.29 11.84 1.91
C GLY A 101 4.25 10.76 1.43
N VAL A 102 3.76 9.54 1.28
CA VAL A 102 4.54 8.38 0.85
C VAL A 102 4.00 7.92 -0.51
N PRO A 103 4.87 7.79 -1.55
CA PRO A 103 4.46 7.31 -2.86
C PRO A 103 3.75 5.94 -2.78
N CYS A 104 2.62 5.83 -3.45
CA CYS A 104 1.78 4.64 -3.46
C CYS A 104 1.79 3.95 -4.83
N ILE A 105 1.90 2.63 -4.82
CA ILE A 105 1.78 1.77 -6.00
C ILE A 105 0.60 0.85 -5.73
N THR A 106 -0.50 1.12 -6.41
CA THR A 106 -1.74 0.40 -6.24
C THR A 106 -1.80 -0.82 -7.16
N LEU A 107 -1.88 -1.99 -6.54
CA LEU A 107 -1.91 -3.31 -7.20
C LEU A 107 -3.33 -3.67 -7.68
N ARG A 108 -4.04 -2.68 -8.23
CA ARG A 108 -5.41 -2.77 -8.77
C ARG A 108 -5.50 -1.98 -10.06
N ASP A 109 -6.40 -2.41 -10.95
CA ASP A 109 -6.65 -1.72 -12.22
C ASP A 109 -7.45 -0.41 -12.05
N ASN A 110 -8.09 -0.23 -10.90
CA ASN A 110 -8.90 0.93 -10.56
C ASN A 110 -8.72 1.35 -9.09
N THR A 111 -9.08 2.60 -8.80
CA THR A 111 -9.14 3.16 -7.45
C THR A 111 -10.35 4.04 -7.27
N GLU A 112 -10.84 4.10 -6.04
CA GLU A 112 -11.84 5.07 -5.58
C GLU A 112 -11.22 6.45 -5.27
N TRP A 113 -9.89 6.55 -5.21
CA TRP A 113 -9.14 7.76 -4.83
C TRP A 113 -8.37 8.33 -6.03
N VAL A 114 -9.13 8.74 -7.05
CA VAL A 114 -8.61 9.23 -8.32
C VAL A 114 -7.66 10.41 -8.13
N GLU A 115 -7.94 11.27 -7.14
CA GLU A 115 -7.15 12.44 -6.78
C GLU A 115 -5.71 12.07 -6.41
N THR A 116 -5.50 10.90 -5.79
CA THR A 116 -4.14 10.44 -5.44
C THR A 116 -3.31 10.13 -6.68
N VAL A 117 -3.94 9.67 -7.76
CA VAL A 117 -3.30 9.37 -9.04
C VAL A 117 -3.08 10.66 -9.84
N GLU A 118 -4.09 11.51 -9.90
CA GLU A 118 -4.03 12.80 -10.61
C GLU A 118 -2.96 13.74 -10.04
N GLU A 119 -2.76 13.73 -8.72
CA GLU A 119 -1.69 14.50 -8.08
C GLU A 119 -0.32 13.81 -8.12
N GLY A 120 -0.23 12.64 -8.75
CA GLY A 120 1.00 11.89 -8.94
C GLY A 120 1.57 11.27 -7.66
N TRP A 121 0.76 11.09 -6.63
CA TRP A 121 1.14 10.40 -5.39
C TRP A 121 0.90 8.89 -5.44
N ASN A 122 0.08 8.44 -6.38
CA ASN A 122 -0.29 7.05 -6.57
C ASN A 122 -0.18 6.67 -8.05
N ILE A 123 0.16 5.41 -8.33
CA ILE A 123 0.11 4.83 -9.67
C ILE A 123 -0.62 3.49 -9.63
N LEU A 124 -1.44 3.22 -10.65
CA LEU A 124 -2.16 1.95 -10.78
C LEU A 124 -1.35 1.01 -11.66
N THR A 125 -0.98 -0.15 -11.13
CA THR A 125 -0.25 -1.18 -11.89
C THR A 125 -1.10 -2.39 -12.19
N GLY A 126 -2.24 -2.57 -11.52
CA GLY A 126 -2.91 -3.86 -11.47
C GLY A 126 -2.00 -4.94 -10.89
N ALA A 127 -2.29 -6.18 -11.23
CA ALA A 127 -1.43 -7.33 -10.94
C ALA A 127 -0.46 -7.63 -12.11
N ASP A 128 0.01 -6.60 -12.82
CA ASP A 128 0.90 -6.73 -13.98
C ASP A 128 2.37 -6.70 -13.53
N TYR A 129 3.10 -7.78 -13.84
CA TYR A 129 4.49 -7.97 -13.42
C TYR A 129 5.41 -6.81 -13.82
N GLU A 130 5.40 -6.43 -15.10
CA GLU A 130 6.29 -5.40 -15.64
C GLU A 130 5.97 -4.03 -15.06
N LYS A 131 4.67 -3.68 -14.96
CA LYS A 131 4.25 -2.40 -14.37
C LYS A 131 4.61 -2.31 -12.90
N ILE A 132 4.41 -3.38 -12.13
CA ILE A 132 4.76 -3.41 -10.70
C ILE A 132 6.27 -3.20 -10.54
N LYS A 133 7.09 -3.98 -11.26
CA LYS A 133 8.55 -3.89 -11.18
C LYS A 133 9.04 -2.49 -11.58
N HIS A 134 8.57 -1.99 -12.72
CA HIS A 134 8.92 -0.66 -13.20
C HIS A 134 8.55 0.44 -12.21
N ALA A 135 7.35 0.37 -11.60
CA ALA A 135 6.93 1.34 -10.60
C ALA A 135 7.78 1.27 -9.32
N ILE A 136 8.09 0.06 -8.83
CA ILE A 136 8.96 -0.13 -7.65
C ILE A 136 10.31 0.58 -7.83
N GLU A 137 10.88 0.47 -9.02
CA GLU A 137 12.20 1.02 -9.36
C GLU A 137 12.14 2.52 -9.66
N ASN A 138 11.13 3.00 -10.38
CA ASN A 138 11.18 4.33 -11.02
C ASN A 138 10.16 5.34 -10.47
N PHE A 139 9.06 4.90 -9.84
CA PHE A 139 8.02 5.82 -9.37
C PHE A 139 8.38 6.44 -8.01
N GLU A 140 8.66 7.73 -7.96
CA GLU A 140 9.05 8.45 -6.74
C GLU A 140 7.95 9.37 -6.17
N GLY A 141 6.78 9.41 -6.81
CA GLY A 141 5.71 10.36 -6.48
C GLY A 141 6.06 11.81 -6.85
N THR A 142 5.29 12.77 -6.33
CA THR A 142 5.51 14.21 -6.53
C THR A 142 5.96 14.91 -5.24
N LYS A 143 6.37 16.18 -5.35
CA LYS A 143 6.86 16.96 -4.20
C LYS A 143 5.77 17.74 -3.47
N ARG A 144 4.65 18.00 -4.12
CA ARG A 144 3.57 18.84 -3.58
C ARG A 144 2.34 17.99 -3.40
N ARG A 145 1.77 18.05 -2.21
CA ARG A 145 0.52 17.38 -1.85
C ARG A 145 -0.50 18.43 -1.45
N ASN A 146 -1.68 18.41 -2.06
CA ASN A 146 -2.77 19.27 -1.61
C ASN A 146 -3.57 18.58 -0.48
N GLU A 147 -4.49 19.31 0.13
CA GLU A 147 -5.33 18.76 1.22
C GLU A 147 -6.68 18.28 0.67
N VAL A 148 -6.66 17.28 -0.22
CA VAL A 148 -7.89 16.80 -0.90
C VAL A 148 -8.83 16.00 0.00
N PHE A 149 -8.34 15.46 1.12
CA PHE A 149 -9.13 14.67 2.07
C PHE A 149 -9.57 15.44 3.33
N GLY A 150 -9.33 16.76 3.35
CA GLY A 150 -9.74 17.65 4.42
C GLY A 150 -8.70 17.81 5.53
N ASP A 151 -9.15 18.44 6.62
CA ASP A 151 -8.35 19.03 7.70
C ASP A 151 -8.30 18.19 8.98
N GLY A 152 -8.77 16.94 8.92
CA GLY A 152 -8.85 16.06 10.10
C GLY A 152 -10.02 16.36 11.06
N ASN A 153 -10.86 17.37 10.80
CA ASN A 153 -11.99 17.75 11.67
C ASN A 153 -13.33 17.13 11.25
N ALA A 154 -13.29 15.99 10.54
CA ALA A 154 -14.49 15.35 9.99
C ALA A 154 -15.53 15.00 11.07
N SER A 155 -15.10 14.45 12.21
CA SER A 155 -15.99 14.06 13.31
C SER A 155 -16.77 15.27 13.88
N GLY A 156 -16.09 16.40 14.08
CA GLY A 156 -16.72 17.64 14.54
C GLY A 156 -17.75 18.17 13.54
N LYS A 157 -17.39 18.21 12.25
CA LYS A 157 -18.28 18.67 11.17
C LYS A 157 -19.52 17.78 11.02
N ILE A 158 -19.36 16.47 11.14
CA ILE A 158 -20.47 15.50 11.09
C ILE A 158 -21.40 15.70 12.30
N SER A 159 -20.82 15.78 13.51
CA SER A 159 -21.59 15.99 14.74
C SER A 159 -22.42 17.27 14.69
N GLN A 160 -21.84 18.37 14.20
CA GLN A 160 -22.56 19.64 14.01
C GLN A 160 -23.73 19.49 13.03
N LYS A 161 -23.52 18.86 11.86
CA LYS A 161 -24.59 18.66 10.87
C LYS A 161 -25.73 17.77 11.38
N MET A 162 -25.42 16.72 12.13
CA MET A 162 -26.44 15.84 12.72
C MET A 162 -27.30 16.57 13.76
N ASN A 163 -26.73 17.57 14.45
CA ASN A 163 -27.44 18.36 15.44
C ASN A 163 -28.20 19.55 14.86
N SER A 164 -27.78 20.09 13.71
CA SER A 164 -28.46 21.22 13.04
C SER A 164 -29.72 20.83 12.27
N GLY A 165 -29.97 19.53 12.04
CA GLY A 165 -31.19 19.02 11.40
C GLY A 165 -32.33 18.69 12.37
N LYS A 166 -32.23 19.10 13.65
CA LYS A 166 -33.23 18.87 14.70
C LYS A 166 -34.12 20.09 15.01
N THR A 167 -34.14 21.08 14.13
CA THR A 167 -35.13 22.18 14.08
C THR A 167 -36.07 21.96 12.93
#